data_AF-A0A5J6U0Z5-F1
#
_entry.id   AF-A0A5J6U0Z5-F1
#
_cell.length_a   1.000
_cell.length_b   1.000
_cell.length_c   1.000
_cell.angle_alpha   90.00
_cell.angle_beta   90.00
_cell.angle_gamma   90.00
#
_symmetry.space_group_name_H-M   'P 1'
#
loop_
_entity.id
_entity.type
_entity.pdbx_description
1 polymer ?
#
loop_
_entity_poly.entity_id
_entity_poly.type
_entity_poly.pdbx_seq_one_letter_code
_entity_poly.pdbx_strand_id
1 'polypeptide(L)'
;MRRSAAARPAAALAAAAVTAGLLTGIAPAAAAAPACAVPADHEIAEVQGTGDASPVAGRTVRVEGVVTADFQRSDQLRGFFVQDPTPDDDPRTSDGIFVYSTRDVDVRDRVLVTGTAVEYHGLTELSPVSAVDVCGTAPAIAPDNVRLPLEDGATRERFEGVLLRFRGEMVASETYDLGRYGEITLAEGSRLFQPTDGHDDSSRAENEARRLLVDDASNVQNPDAIPYTGDGRVVRLGDVTEGLTGVLSYGFDSYRLQPTRSPHFARANPRPDRPAPVGGDVRVASFNTLNWFTTLDRRGANSVAERDRQLAKLVAALRGLDADVVGLMEVENNGDTALKALVDALNAASGRSYAWTAHPYPGTDEIKVAFVYDETAVTPVGAPRSARDEVFDRPPLAQTFRPAAGGAAFTAIVNHFKSKGCGGASGPDADQGDGQGCYNARRVEQATAIAAMARTVENPLVLGDLNAYAAEDPVEVLEDAGLTSQTKRFVDDEDRHSYVYMGLSGELDHMLAAPALSRRVTGATIWHVNSDEPRFLDYNTEYNPAEFYAPDAFRSSDHDPLLIGLDLR
;
A
#
# COMPACT_ATOMS: atom_id res chain seq x y z
N MET A 1 -28.37 4.85 -59.65
CA MET A 1 -29.17 5.77 -60.50
C MET A 1 -30.00 6.65 -59.56
N ARG A 2 -29.54 7.86 -59.22
CA ARG A 2 -29.76 9.17 -59.89
C ARG A 2 -31.22 9.69 -59.81
N ARG A 3 -31.31 10.89 -59.18
CA ARG A 3 -32.29 12.01 -59.33
C ARG A 3 -33.57 11.89 -58.49
N SER A 4 -33.87 12.74 -57.50
CA SER A 4 -33.80 14.22 -57.31
C SER A 4 -34.94 15.01 -57.98
N ALA A 5 -35.45 15.98 -57.19
CA ALA A 5 -36.28 17.16 -57.51
C ALA A 5 -37.80 16.92 -57.74
N ALA A 6 -38.73 17.80 -57.34
CA ALA A 6 -38.73 19.04 -56.57
C ALA A 6 -40.19 19.53 -56.39
N ALA A 7 -40.34 20.57 -55.57
CA ALA A 7 -41.32 21.68 -55.67
C ALA A 7 -42.76 21.48 -55.17
N ARG A 8 -43.09 22.26 -54.13
CA ARG A 8 -44.43 22.75 -53.76
C ARG A 8 -44.90 23.84 -54.74
N PRO A 9 -46.22 24.08 -54.82
CA PRO A 9 -46.69 25.45 -54.68
C PRO A 9 -47.89 25.61 -53.74
N ALA A 10 -48.06 26.84 -53.30
CA ALA A 10 -49.10 27.34 -52.40
C ALA A 10 -50.44 27.58 -53.12
N ALA A 11 -51.54 27.53 -52.37
CA ALA A 11 -52.76 28.27 -52.68
C ALA A 11 -53.54 28.54 -51.38
N ALA A 12 -53.73 29.82 -51.09
CA ALA A 12 -54.68 30.33 -50.11
C ALA A 12 -56.05 30.48 -50.77
N LEU A 13 -57.13 30.09 -50.08
CA LEU A 13 -58.47 30.64 -50.34
C LEU A 13 -59.33 30.58 -49.07
N ALA A 14 -59.92 31.73 -48.78
CA ALA A 14 -60.71 32.06 -47.62
C ALA A 14 -62.16 31.56 -47.71
N ALA A 15 -62.80 31.27 -46.58
CA ALA A 15 -64.25 31.38 -46.43
C ALA A 15 -64.68 31.51 -44.96
N ALA A 16 -65.23 32.70 -44.66
CA ALA A 16 -66.37 33.01 -43.80
C ALA A 16 -66.46 32.51 -42.34
N ALA A 17 -66.58 33.49 -41.46
CA ALA A 17 -66.85 33.41 -40.04
C ALA A 17 -68.26 32.90 -39.68
N VAL A 18 -68.34 32.12 -38.60
CA VAL A 18 -69.45 32.18 -37.64
C VAL A 18 -68.84 32.28 -36.25
N THR A 19 -69.04 33.44 -35.64
CA THR A 19 -68.72 33.76 -34.25
C THR A 19 -69.71 33.09 -33.30
N ALA A 20 -69.23 32.17 -32.48
CA ALA A 20 -69.88 31.79 -31.22
C ALA A 20 -68.82 31.87 -30.12
N GLY A 21 -69.04 32.79 -29.17
CA GLY A 21 -68.09 33.08 -28.10
C GLY A 21 -67.94 31.90 -27.13
N LEU A 22 -66.69 31.54 -26.87
CA LEU A 22 -66.27 30.99 -25.59
C LEU A 22 -65.19 31.92 -25.02
N LEU A 23 -65.58 32.71 -24.01
CA LEU A 23 -64.64 33.26 -23.04
C LEU A 23 -64.14 32.08 -22.19
N THR A 24 -63.13 31.36 -22.65
CA THR A 24 -62.33 30.51 -21.78
C THR A 24 -61.41 31.41 -20.97
N GLY A 25 -61.75 31.59 -19.69
CA GLY A 25 -60.84 32.20 -18.73
C GLY A 25 -59.52 31.46 -18.77
N ILE A 26 -58.44 32.17 -19.10
CA ILE A 26 -57.08 31.73 -18.83
C ILE A 26 -56.99 31.71 -17.30
N ALA A 27 -57.09 30.54 -16.69
CA ALA A 27 -56.67 30.37 -15.31
C ALA A 27 -55.20 30.81 -15.24
N PRO A 28 -54.81 31.69 -14.30
CA PRO A 28 -53.40 32.00 -14.13
C PRO A 28 -52.69 30.67 -13.85
N ALA A 29 -51.59 30.41 -14.56
CA ALA A 29 -50.71 29.32 -14.21
C ALA A 29 -50.39 29.47 -12.72
N ALA A 30 -50.74 28.46 -11.92
CA ALA A 30 -50.38 28.45 -10.51
C ALA A 30 -48.86 28.65 -10.45
N ALA A 31 -48.42 29.74 -9.83
CA ALA A 31 -47.02 29.96 -9.55
C ALA A 31 -46.51 28.70 -8.84
N ALA A 32 -45.43 28.10 -9.36
CA ALA A 32 -44.76 27.02 -8.64
C ALA A 32 -44.51 27.51 -7.21
N ALA A 33 -44.88 26.69 -6.21
CA ALA A 33 -44.56 26.99 -4.83
C ALA A 33 -43.06 27.31 -4.74
N PRO A 34 -42.64 28.28 -3.91
CA PRO A 34 -41.23 28.56 -3.74
C PRO A 34 -40.49 27.26 -3.36
N ALA A 35 -39.30 27.05 -3.91
CA ALA A 35 -38.44 25.96 -3.48
C ALA A 35 -38.37 25.95 -1.94
N CYS A 36 -38.47 24.76 -1.34
CA CYS A 36 -38.40 24.57 0.11
C CYS A 36 -39.61 25.13 0.90
N ALA A 37 -40.78 25.25 0.28
CA ALA A 37 -42.03 25.64 0.97
C ALA A 37 -42.51 24.63 2.02
N VAL A 38 -42.13 23.35 1.89
CA VAL A 38 -42.47 22.31 2.85
C VAL A 38 -41.23 22.14 3.74
N PRO A 39 -41.32 22.26 5.08
CA PRO A 39 -40.17 22.18 5.99
C PRO A 39 -39.69 20.75 6.22
N ALA A 40 -38.39 20.53 6.46
CA ALA A 40 -37.87 19.21 6.83
C ALA A 40 -38.74 18.49 7.88
N ASP A 41 -38.86 17.18 7.76
CA ASP A 41 -39.62 16.34 8.70
C ASP A 41 -38.73 15.48 9.60
N HIS A 42 -37.41 15.48 9.36
CA HIS A 42 -36.38 14.89 10.21
C HIS A 42 -35.14 15.79 10.20
N GLU A 43 -34.44 15.86 11.32
CA GLU A 43 -33.05 16.34 11.39
C GLU A 43 -32.11 15.27 10.84
N ILE A 44 -30.91 15.65 10.38
CA ILE A 44 -29.95 14.66 9.85
C ILE A 44 -29.52 13.68 10.96
N ALA A 45 -29.32 14.17 12.19
CA ALA A 45 -29.03 13.35 13.35
C ALA A 45 -30.12 12.32 13.68
N GLU A 46 -31.40 12.62 13.42
CA GLU A 46 -32.50 11.67 13.58
C GLU A 46 -32.49 10.58 12.50
N VAL A 47 -31.99 10.89 11.30
CA VAL A 47 -31.81 9.91 10.22
C VAL A 47 -30.62 9.00 10.51
N GLN A 48 -29.52 9.55 11.02
CA GLN A 48 -28.32 8.79 11.39
C GLN A 48 -28.56 7.92 12.64
N GLY A 49 -29.01 8.52 13.74
CA GLY A 49 -29.15 7.86 15.03
C GLY A 49 -27.82 7.67 15.77
N THR A 50 -27.84 6.95 16.90
CA THR A 50 -26.69 6.81 17.81
C THR A 50 -25.91 5.49 17.64
N GLY A 51 -26.16 4.73 16.58
CA GLY A 51 -25.51 3.45 16.32
C GLY A 51 -25.38 3.21 14.83
N ASP A 52 -24.73 2.10 14.46
CA ASP A 52 -24.25 1.81 13.10
C ASP A 52 -25.33 1.58 12.02
N ALA A 53 -26.59 1.91 12.29
CA ALA A 53 -27.68 1.80 11.33
C ALA A 53 -28.80 2.81 11.64
N SER A 54 -29.34 3.40 10.57
CA SER A 54 -30.42 4.37 10.63
C SER A 54 -31.67 3.82 11.35
N PRO A 55 -32.20 4.53 12.37
CA PRO A 55 -33.45 4.15 13.04
C PRO A 55 -34.69 4.32 12.14
N VAL A 56 -34.53 4.96 10.98
CA VAL A 56 -35.58 5.21 9.99
C VAL A 56 -35.28 4.53 8.64
N ALA A 57 -34.39 3.54 8.62
CA ALA A 57 -34.08 2.76 7.42
C ALA A 57 -35.37 2.25 6.72
N GLY A 58 -35.41 2.44 5.40
CA GLY A 58 -36.54 2.10 4.52
C GLY A 58 -37.67 3.14 4.50
N ARG A 59 -37.60 4.21 5.30
CA ARG A 59 -38.59 5.30 5.28
C ARG A 59 -38.15 6.43 4.36
N THR A 60 -39.12 7.05 3.68
CA THR A 60 -38.89 8.33 3.00
C THR A 60 -38.88 9.44 4.02
N VAL A 61 -37.79 10.20 4.04
CA VAL A 61 -37.54 11.34 4.93
C VAL A 61 -37.24 12.58 4.11
N ARG A 62 -37.34 13.74 4.76
CA ARG A 62 -36.98 15.02 4.18
C ARG A 62 -36.13 15.83 5.16
N VAL A 63 -34.88 16.02 4.77
CA VAL A 63 -33.86 16.70 5.58
C VAL A 63 -33.48 18.03 4.92
N GLU A 64 -33.15 19.04 5.73
CA GLU A 64 -32.55 20.29 5.29
C GLU A 64 -31.11 20.35 5.78
N GLY A 65 -30.19 20.85 4.97
CA GLY A 65 -28.81 21.06 5.39
C GLY A 65 -28.00 21.81 4.35
N VAL A 66 -26.68 21.88 4.53
CA VAL A 66 -25.76 22.57 3.64
C VAL A 66 -24.84 21.56 2.95
N VAL A 67 -24.66 21.69 1.64
CA VAL A 67 -23.74 20.84 0.87
C VAL A 67 -22.30 21.13 1.30
N THR A 68 -21.61 20.12 1.84
CA THR A 68 -20.22 20.20 2.31
C THR A 68 -19.21 19.62 1.34
N ALA A 69 -19.62 18.65 0.51
CA ALA A 69 -18.80 18.09 -0.55
C ALA A 69 -19.65 17.63 -1.74
N ASP A 70 -19.21 17.96 -2.95
CA ASP A 70 -19.85 17.62 -4.22
C ASP A 70 -18.97 16.64 -5.01
N PHE A 71 -19.53 15.44 -5.23
CA PHE A 71 -18.90 14.33 -5.94
C PHE A 71 -19.86 13.74 -6.99
N GLN A 72 -20.63 14.60 -7.68
CA GLN A 72 -21.76 14.18 -8.51
C GLN A 72 -21.40 13.63 -9.89
N ARG A 73 -20.16 13.84 -10.34
CA ARG A 73 -19.74 13.43 -11.69
C ARG A 73 -19.73 11.91 -11.85
N SER A 74 -19.75 11.45 -13.10
CA SER A 74 -19.76 10.01 -13.42
C SER A 74 -18.47 9.29 -13.04
N ASP A 75 -17.37 10.03 -12.92
CA ASP A 75 -16.05 9.59 -12.47
C ASP A 75 -15.83 9.85 -10.96
N GLN A 76 -16.91 10.06 -10.20
CA GLN A 76 -16.88 10.30 -8.76
C GLN A 76 -17.90 9.38 -8.04
N LEU A 77 -18.25 9.71 -6.79
CA LEU A 77 -19.23 8.97 -5.98
C LEU A 77 -20.68 9.00 -6.53
N ARG A 78 -20.97 9.87 -7.50
CA ARG A 78 -22.31 10.11 -8.09
C ARG A 78 -23.32 10.65 -7.07
N GLY A 79 -22.83 11.46 -6.13
CA GLY A 79 -23.63 12.07 -5.06
C GLY A 79 -22.93 13.24 -4.40
N PHE A 80 -23.50 13.72 -3.30
CA PHE A 80 -22.96 14.83 -2.52
C PHE A 80 -23.27 14.63 -1.04
N PHE A 81 -22.49 15.28 -0.17
CA PHE A 81 -22.68 15.25 1.28
C PHE A 81 -23.40 16.52 1.74
N VAL A 82 -24.37 16.33 2.62
CA VAL A 82 -25.14 17.40 3.27
C VAL A 82 -24.89 17.31 4.76
N GLN A 83 -24.64 18.45 5.41
CA GLN A 83 -24.46 18.52 6.86
C GLN A 83 -25.39 19.57 7.47
N ASP A 84 -25.89 19.28 8.67
CA ASP A 84 -26.75 20.18 9.43
C ASP A 84 -25.92 21.41 9.89
N PRO A 85 -26.32 22.65 9.55
CA PRO A 85 -25.64 23.85 10.04
C PRO A 85 -25.93 24.15 11.53
N THR A 86 -26.91 23.46 12.11
CA THR A 86 -27.35 23.54 13.51
C THR A 86 -27.41 22.14 14.11
N PRO A 87 -26.24 21.50 14.31
CA PRO A 87 -26.15 20.13 14.83
C PRO A 87 -26.84 20.00 16.18
N ASP A 88 -27.25 18.78 16.51
CA ASP A 88 -27.87 18.49 17.81
C ASP A 88 -26.84 18.56 18.96
N ASP A 89 -27.31 18.38 20.20
CA ASP A 89 -26.44 18.36 21.38
C ASP A 89 -25.90 16.95 21.72
N ASP A 90 -26.22 15.91 20.95
CA ASP A 90 -25.81 14.52 21.24
C ASP A 90 -24.50 14.19 20.51
N PRO A 91 -23.36 14.07 21.21
CA PRO A 91 -22.09 13.79 20.54
C PRO A 91 -22.03 12.39 19.92
N ARG A 92 -23.07 11.55 20.03
CA ARG A 92 -23.11 10.17 19.50
C ARG A 92 -23.79 10.07 18.14
N THR A 93 -24.56 11.06 17.73
CA THR A 93 -25.18 11.14 16.41
C THR A 93 -24.21 11.77 15.41
N SER A 94 -24.47 11.55 14.13
CA SER A 94 -23.81 12.28 13.05
C SER A 94 -24.75 13.33 12.46
N ASP A 95 -24.21 14.52 12.20
CA ASP A 95 -24.92 15.62 11.56
C ASP A 95 -24.74 15.65 10.04
N GLY A 96 -24.04 14.68 9.48
CA GLY A 96 -23.77 14.55 8.05
C GLY A 96 -24.51 13.38 7.42
N ILE A 97 -24.87 13.49 6.14
CA ILE A 97 -25.48 12.41 5.36
C ILE A 97 -25.07 12.46 3.90
N PHE A 98 -24.87 11.28 3.29
CA PHE A 98 -24.64 11.16 1.86
C PHE A 98 -25.97 11.11 1.08
N VAL A 99 -26.03 11.85 -0.02
CA VAL A 99 -27.19 11.92 -0.91
C VAL A 99 -26.81 11.33 -2.27
N TYR A 100 -27.31 10.14 -2.58
CA TYR A 100 -27.06 9.48 -3.87
C TYR A 100 -27.93 10.11 -4.97
N SER A 101 -27.45 11.23 -5.52
CA SER A 101 -28.13 11.97 -6.59
C SER A 101 -27.16 12.81 -7.42
N THR A 102 -27.39 12.82 -8.74
CA THR A 102 -26.66 13.68 -9.69
C THR A 102 -27.42 14.96 -10.03
N ARG A 103 -28.36 15.40 -9.17
CA ARG A 103 -29.04 16.69 -9.33
C ARG A 103 -28.08 17.81 -8.93
N ASP A 104 -27.66 18.60 -9.90
CA ASP A 104 -26.70 19.69 -9.77
C ASP A 104 -26.89 20.52 -8.49
N VAL A 105 -25.88 20.53 -7.62
CA VAL A 105 -25.77 21.35 -6.41
C VAL A 105 -24.34 21.86 -6.28
N ASP A 106 -24.17 23.04 -5.68
CA ASP A 106 -22.85 23.56 -5.35
C ASP A 106 -22.54 23.43 -3.86
N VAL A 107 -21.27 23.29 -3.50
CA VAL A 107 -20.83 23.43 -2.10
C VAL A 107 -21.31 24.77 -1.55
N ARG A 108 -21.90 24.76 -0.35
CA ARG A 108 -22.63 25.85 0.33
C ARG A 108 -24.08 26.04 -0.09
N ASP A 109 -24.61 25.28 -1.03
CA ASP A 109 -26.05 25.28 -1.24
C ASP A 109 -26.75 24.75 0.00
N ARG A 110 -27.75 25.49 0.46
CA ARG A 110 -28.70 24.99 1.43
C ARG A 110 -29.76 24.22 0.66
N VAL A 111 -29.89 22.93 0.95
CA VAL A 111 -30.75 22.03 0.20
C VAL A 111 -31.79 21.40 1.10
N LEU A 112 -32.99 21.21 0.56
CA LEU A 112 -34.02 20.36 1.13
C LEU A 112 -34.11 19.11 0.26
N VAL A 113 -33.77 17.95 0.84
CA VAL A 113 -33.67 16.68 0.12
C VAL A 113 -34.76 15.74 0.59
N THR A 114 -35.52 15.15 -0.35
CA THR A 114 -36.50 14.10 -0.06
C THR A 114 -36.03 12.78 -0.67
N GLY A 115 -35.75 11.78 0.16
CA GLY A 115 -35.25 10.48 -0.28
C GLY A 115 -35.56 9.39 0.74
N THR A 116 -35.28 8.14 0.39
CA THR A 116 -35.40 7.01 1.33
C THR A 116 -34.09 6.82 2.07
N ALA A 117 -34.12 6.82 3.40
CA ALA A 117 -32.95 6.45 4.21
C ALA A 117 -32.66 4.96 4.06
N VAL A 118 -31.43 4.59 3.71
CA VAL A 118 -31.00 3.20 3.52
C VAL A 118 -29.59 2.97 4.04
N GLU A 119 -29.31 1.72 4.39
CA GLU A 119 -27.94 1.22 4.61
C GLU A 119 -27.37 0.69 3.30
N TYR A 120 -26.34 1.34 2.77
CA TYR A 120 -25.65 0.89 1.58
C TYR A 120 -24.21 0.50 1.92
N HIS A 121 -23.95 -0.81 2.02
CA HIS A 121 -22.65 -1.35 2.46
C HIS A 121 -22.16 -0.77 3.80
N GLY A 122 -23.10 -0.46 4.70
CA GLY A 122 -22.84 0.10 6.03
C GLY A 122 -22.77 1.63 6.10
N LEU A 123 -22.95 2.33 4.97
CA LEU A 123 -23.13 3.78 4.94
C LEU A 123 -24.61 4.13 5.03
N THR A 124 -24.99 5.06 5.92
CA THR A 124 -26.33 5.66 5.90
C THR A 124 -26.41 6.68 4.76
N GLU A 125 -27.28 6.44 3.78
CA GLU A 125 -27.50 7.34 2.65
C GLU A 125 -28.98 7.58 2.32
N LEU A 126 -29.27 8.67 1.61
CA LEU A 126 -30.56 8.89 0.98
C LEU A 126 -30.57 8.33 -0.45
N SER A 127 -31.29 7.22 -0.66
CA SER A 127 -31.42 6.55 -1.94
C SER A 127 -32.65 5.61 -2.00
N PRO A 128 -33.53 5.71 -3.02
CA PRO A 128 -33.52 6.69 -4.11
C PRO A 128 -33.95 8.09 -3.64
N VAL A 129 -33.44 9.12 -4.32
CA VAL A 129 -33.78 10.53 -4.08
C VAL A 129 -34.90 10.99 -5.01
N SER A 130 -36.00 11.47 -4.44
CA SER A 130 -37.19 11.94 -5.16
C SER A 130 -37.20 13.45 -5.40
N ALA A 131 -36.59 14.23 -4.51
CA ALA A 131 -36.45 15.68 -4.64
C ALA A 131 -35.13 16.18 -4.03
N VAL A 132 -34.54 17.19 -4.67
CA VAL A 132 -33.46 18.05 -4.16
C VAL A 132 -33.86 19.45 -4.56
N ASP A 133 -34.20 20.28 -3.59
CA ASP A 133 -34.59 21.68 -3.77
C ASP A 133 -33.48 22.58 -3.21
N VAL A 134 -32.91 23.46 -4.03
CA VAL A 134 -31.91 24.43 -3.59
C VAL A 134 -32.62 25.65 -2.97
N CYS A 135 -32.49 25.80 -1.66
CA CYS A 135 -33.13 26.81 -0.81
C CYS A 135 -32.33 28.11 -0.69
N GLY A 136 -31.30 28.29 -1.53
CA GLY A 136 -30.35 29.41 -1.52
C GLY A 136 -28.97 29.01 -1.00
N THR A 137 -28.07 29.98 -0.84
CA THR A 137 -26.70 29.74 -0.40
C THR A 137 -26.53 30.03 1.09
N ALA A 138 -25.81 29.17 1.80
CA ALA A 138 -25.47 29.31 3.21
C ALA A 138 -24.00 29.80 3.41
N PRO A 139 -23.64 30.25 4.63
CA PRO A 139 -22.26 30.29 5.07
C PRO A 139 -21.60 28.90 4.94
N ALA A 140 -20.28 28.86 4.74
CA ALA A 140 -19.56 27.59 4.73
C ALA A 140 -19.58 26.97 6.14
N ILE A 141 -19.88 25.67 6.22
CA ILE A 141 -19.69 24.88 7.44
C ILE A 141 -18.19 24.80 7.72
N ALA A 142 -17.80 25.12 8.96
CA ALA A 142 -16.41 24.98 9.39
C ALA A 142 -16.12 23.49 9.66
N PRO A 143 -14.99 22.94 9.19
CA PRO A 143 -14.64 21.55 9.48
C PRO A 143 -14.41 21.31 10.97
N ASP A 144 -14.92 20.18 11.45
CA ASP A 144 -14.66 19.69 12.79
C ASP A 144 -13.23 19.23 12.93
N ASN A 145 -12.58 19.63 14.02
CA ASN A 145 -11.16 19.36 14.19
C ASN A 145 -10.99 18.04 14.91
N VAL A 146 -10.33 17.10 14.24
CA VAL A 146 -10.09 15.76 14.76
C VAL A 146 -8.59 15.55 14.92
N ARG A 147 -8.22 14.79 15.95
CA ARG A 147 -6.91 14.19 16.14
C ARG A 147 -7.11 12.70 16.32
N LEU A 148 -6.15 11.93 15.86
CA LEU A 148 -6.08 10.53 16.20
C LEU A 148 -5.11 10.39 17.40
N PRO A 149 -4.99 9.17 17.94
CA PRO A 149 -6.14 8.36 18.32
C PRO A 149 -7.34 9.19 18.81
N LEU A 150 -8.56 8.72 18.53
CA LEU A 150 -9.75 9.34 19.11
C LEU A 150 -9.74 9.18 20.64
N GLU A 151 -10.43 10.09 21.35
CA GLU A 151 -10.60 9.97 22.81
C GLU A 151 -11.32 8.66 23.19
N ASP A 152 -11.01 8.12 24.36
CA ASP A 152 -11.57 6.85 24.83
C ASP A 152 -13.11 6.84 24.77
N GLY A 153 -13.66 5.81 24.11
CA GLY A 153 -15.11 5.62 23.93
C GLY A 153 -15.71 6.42 22.77
N ALA A 154 -14.95 7.28 22.09
CA ALA A 154 -15.39 7.90 20.84
C ALA A 154 -15.28 6.91 19.67
N THR A 155 -16.33 6.86 18.85
CA THR A 155 -16.38 6.07 17.62
C THR A 155 -16.20 6.97 16.41
N ARG A 156 -15.93 6.38 15.24
CA ARG A 156 -15.95 7.12 13.96
C ARG A 156 -17.35 7.36 13.42
N GLU A 157 -18.33 6.59 13.90
CA GLU A 157 -19.73 6.66 13.47
C GLU A 157 -20.33 8.06 13.61
N ARG A 158 -20.05 8.73 14.73
CA ARG A 158 -20.47 10.13 14.98
C ARG A 158 -19.97 11.14 13.93
N PHE A 159 -19.04 10.74 13.07
CA PHE A 159 -18.48 11.58 12.02
C PHE A 159 -18.93 11.16 10.61
N GLU A 160 -19.79 10.15 10.46
CA GLU A 160 -20.23 9.69 9.15
C GLU A 160 -20.94 10.80 8.35
N GLY A 161 -20.39 11.19 7.21
CA GLY A 161 -20.90 12.28 6.39
C GLY A 161 -20.52 13.69 6.88
N VAL A 162 -19.74 13.80 7.96
CA VAL A 162 -19.31 15.08 8.55
C VAL A 162 -18.03 15.60 7.89
N LEU A 163 -17.96 16.91 7.66
CA LEU A 163 -16.75 17.59 7.18
C LEU A 163 -15.72 17.73 8.32
N LEU A 164 -14.60 17.02 8.19
CA LEU A 164 -13.53 16.97 9.17
C LEU A 164 -12.26 17.67 8.68
N ARG A 165 -11.45 18.13 9.64
CA ARG A 165 -10.05 18.52 9.45
C ARG A 165 -9.17 17.83 10.47
N PHE A 166 -8.25 17.01 9.99
CA PHE A 166 -7.25 16.34 10.83
C PHE A 166 -6.12 17.31 11.15
N ARG A 167 -5.85 17.51 12.44
CA ARG A 167 -4.85 18.46 12.95
C ARG A 167 -3.61 17.75 13.45
N GLY A 168 -2.63 17.59 12.58
CA GLY A 168 -1.35 17.01 12.90
C GLY A 168 -0.63 16.64 11.61
N GLU A 169 0.61 16.20 11.78
CA GLU A 169 1.34 15.56 10.70
C GLU A 169 0.76 14.17 10.47
N MET A 170 0.38 13.88 9.23
CA MET A 170 -0.13 12.59 8.78
C MET A 170 0.90 11.98 7.83
N VAL A 171 1.45 10.83 8.19
CA VAL A 171 2.52 10.13 7.48
C VAL A 171 1.93 9.05 6.57
N ALA A 172 2.32 9.01 5.31
CA ALA A 172 1.91 7.94 4.40
C ALA A 172 2.41 6.58 4.89
N SER A 173 1.51 5.63 5.13
CA SER A 173 1.83 4.32 5.68
C SER A 173 1.50 3.16 4.73
N GLU A 174 0.54 3.32 3.81
CA GLU A 174 0.21 2.30 2.80
C GLU A 174 -0.20 2.93 1.47
N THR A 175 0.26 2.36 0.35
CA THR A 175 -0.02 2.81 -1.02
C THR A 175 -0.40 1.67 -1.98
N TYR A 176 -0.60 0.45 -1.48
CA TYR A 176 -0.89 -0.74 -2.28
C TYR A 176 -2.05 -0.53 -3.27
N ASP A 177 -3.11 0.13 -2.81
CA ASP A 177 -4.33 0.37 -3.59
C ASP A 177 -4.37 1.73 -4.29
N LEU A 178 -3.32 2.56 -4.17
CA LEU A 178 -3.30 3.92 -4.72
C LEU A 178 -3.48 3.94 -6.25
N GLY A 179 -2.79 3.06 -6.97
CA GLY A 179 -2.89 3.00 -8.43
C GLY A 179 -4.21 2.43 -8.94
N ARG A 180 -4.90 1.62 -8.14
CA ARG A 180 -6.12 0.92 -8.54
C ARG A 180 -7.39 1.61 -8.08
N TYR A 181 -7.40 2.11 -6.86
CA TYR A 181 -8.58 2.66 -6.20
C TYR A 181 -8.37 4.11 -5.72
N GLY A 182 -7.18 4.69 -5.89
CA GLY A 182 -6.90 6.03 -5.39
C GLY A 182 -6.70 6.11 -3.88
N GLU A 183 -6.66 4.96 -3.21
CA GLU A 183 -6.60 4.83 -1.75
C GLU A 183 -5.18 4.91 -1.21
N ILE A 184 -5.00 5.70 -0.16
CA ILE A 184 -3.76 5.80 0.63
C ILE A 184 -4.11 5.72 2.11
N THR A 185 -3.38 4.92 2.89
CA THR A 185 -3.49 4.98 4.35
C THR A 185 -2.45 5.94 4.90
N LEU A 186 -2.89 6.81 5.80
CA LEU A 186 -2.05 7.70 6.57
C LEU A 186 -2.05 7.28 8.04
N ALA A 187 -0.95 7.56 8.72
CA ALA A 187 -0.78 7.37 10.15
C ALA A 187 -0.50 8.72 10.81
N GLU A 188 -1.19 9.02 11.90
CA GLU A 188 -0.91 10.25 12.63
C GLU A 188 0.43 10.17 13.37
N GLY A 189 1.26 11.21 13.22
CA GLY A 189 2.46 11.45 14.02
C GLY A 189 3.74 10.78 13.50
N SER A 190 3.71 9.49 13.17
CA SER A 190 4.89 8.74 12.71
C SER A 190 4.50 7.50 11.90
N ARG A 191 5.50 6.88 11.27
CA ARG A 191 5.39 5.56 10.64
C ARG A 191 4.87 4.52 11.63
N LEU A 192 4.06 3.59 11.14
CA LEU A 192 3.57 2.45 11.91
C LEU A 192 4.49 1.26 11.70
N PHE A 193 4.79 0.57 12.79
CA PHE A 193 5.64 -0.62 12.79
C PHE A 193 4.86 -1.85 13.21
N GLN A 194 5.34 -3.01 12.77
CA GLN A 194 4.78 -4.29 13.15
C GLN A 194 4.99 -4.52 14.66
N PRO A 195 3.94 -4.92 15.42
CA PRO A 195 4.05 -5.10 16.86
C PRO A 195 5.13 -6.10 17.29
N THR A 196 5.44 -7.08 16.44
CA THR A 196 6.44 -8.13 16.68
C THR A 196 7.82 -7.81 16.12
N ASP A 197 8.06 -6.57 15.68
CA ASP A 197 9.37 -6.12 15.18
C ASP A 197 10.23 -5.46 16.28
N GLY A 198 9.63 -5.18 17.45
CA GLY A 198 10.36 -4.73 18.64
C GLY A 198 10.49 -3.21 18.80
N HIS A 199 9.68 -2.44 18.08
CA HIS A 199 9.59 -0.99 18.25
C HIS A 199 8.68 -0.60 19.41
N ASP A 200 9.04 0.44 20.14
CA ASP A 200 8.18 1.05 21.16
C ASP A 200 6.87 1.58 20.53
N ASP A 201 5.78 1.58 21.30
CA ASP A 201 4.46 2.14 20.91
C ASP A 201 3.85 1.58 19.60
N SER A 202 4.13 0.32 19.28
CA SER A 202 3.72 -0.36 18.04
C SER A 202 2.62 -1.42 18.22
N SER A 203 1.83 -1.38 19.31
CA SER A 203 0.79 -2.41 19.50
C SER A 203 -0.28 -2.35 18.41
N ARG A 204 -0.95 -3.48 18.15
CA ARG A 204 -2.02 -3.54 17.14
C ARG A 204 -3.12 -2.50 17.39
N ALA A 205 -3.48 -2.28 18.66
CA ALA A 205 -4.51 -1.32 19.02
C ALA A 205 -4.07 0.13 18.79
N GLU A 206 -2.83 0.47 19.16
CA GLU A 206 -2.25 1.80 18.93
C GLU A 206 -2.12 2.10 17.43
N ASN A 207 -1.60 1.14 16.66
CA ASN A 207 -1.51 1.26 15.21
C ASN A 207 -2.89 1.52 14.59
N GLU A 208 -3.89 0.71 14.92
CA GLU A 208 -5.24 0.89 14.36
C GLU A 208 -5.86 2.23 14.74
N ALA A 209 -5.67 2.68 15.98
CA ALA A 209 -6.24 3.95 16.45
C ALA A 209 -5.64 5.17 15.74
N ARG A 210 -4.41 5.07 15.22
CA ARG A 210 -3.69 6.15 14.53
C ARG A 210 -3.91 6.21 13.01
N ARG A 211 -4.58 5.21 12.42
CA ARG A 211 -4.72 5.08 10.96
C ARG A 211 -5.88 5.88 10.40
N LEU A 212 -5.72 6.43 9.21
CA LEU A 212 -6.78 7.05 8.42
C LEU A 212 -6.66 6.61 6.98
N LEU A 213 -7.66 5.90 6.48
CA LEU A 213 -7.78 5.66 5.04
C LEU A 213 -8.26 6.94 4.37
N VAL A 214 -7.56 7.37 3.33
CA VAL A 214 -7.90 8.52 2.49
C VAL A 214 -8.13 7.99 1.08
N ASP A 215 -9.30 8.30 0.55
CA ASP A 215 -9.76 7.86 -0.77
C ASP A 215 -9.67 9.04 -1.76
N ASP A 216 -10.02 8.84 -3.03
CA ASP A 216 -9.98 9.86 -4.08
C ASP A 216 -11.37 10.40 -4.48
N ALA A 217 -12.42 9.97 -3.75
CA ALA A 217 -13.83 10.26 -4.01
C ALA A 217 -14.31 9.78 -5.39
N SER A 218 -13.78 8.66 -5.85
CA SER A 218 -14.14 8.00 -7.10
C SER A 218 -14.60 6.56 -6.90
N ASN A 219 -15.46 6.09 -7.81
CA ASN A 219 -15.78 4.67 -7.96
C ASN A 219 -15.01 4.03 -9.15
N VAL A 220 -14.12 4.79 -9.80
CA VAL A 220 -13.37 4.32 -10.97
C VAL A 220 -12.18 3.48 -10.50
N GLN A 221 -12.09 2.24 -11.03
CA GLN A 221 -10.90 1.42 -10.87
C GLN A 221 -9.90 1.70 -11.99
N ASN A 222 -8.61 1.75 -11.64
CA ASN A 222 -7.50 2.01 -12.55
C ASN A 222 -7.71 3.32 -13.31
N PRO A 223 -7.82 4.46 -12.60
CA PRO A 223 -8.01 5.76 -13.24
C PRO A 223 -6.84 6.09 -14.16
N ASP A 224 -7.12 6.78 -15.27
CA ASP A 224 -6.08 7.24 -16.22
C ASP A 224 -5.04 8.15 -15.55
N ALA A 225 -5.45 8.88 -14.49
CA ALA A 225 -4.58 9.70 -13.68
C ALA A 225 -4.59 9.20 -12.23
N ILE A 226 -3.46 8.68 -11.76
CA ILE A 226 -3.32 8.22 -10.38
C ILE A 226 -3.34 9.45 -9.44
N PRO A 227 -4.14 9.45 -8.37
CA PRO A 227 -4.15 10.53 -7.38
C PRO A 227 -2.76 10.83 -6.84
N TYR A 228 -2.52 12.12 -6.53
CA TYR A 228 -1.29 12.60 -5.91
C TYR A 228 -0.02 12.45 -6.77
N THR A 229 -0.16 12.27 -8.09
CA THR A 229 0.97 12.17 -9.04
C THR A 229 1.08 13.35 -10.03
N GLY A 230 0.17 14.34 -9.96
CA GLY A 230 0.02 15.39 -10.98
C GLY A 230 1.19 16.36 -11.14
N ASP A 231 2.16 16.34 -10.23
CA ASP A 231 3.41 17.10 -10.30
C ASP A 231 4.59 16.28 -10.87
N GLY A 232 4.30 15.07 -11.39
CA GLY A 232 5.28 14.13 -11.91
C GLY A 232 6.05 13.38 -10.83
N ARG A 233 5.61 13.45 -9.57
CA ARG A 233 6.27 12.82 -8.42
C ARG A 233 5.31 11.85 -7.74
N VAL A 234 5.85 10.76 -7.22
CA VAL A 234 5.07 9.71 -6.55
C VAL A 234 5.16 9.88 -5.03
N VAL A 235 4.07 9.62 -4.31
CA VAL A 235 4.06 9.57 -2.84
C VAL A 235 4.80 8.31 -2.38
N ARG A 236 5.81 8.49 -1.53
CA ARG A 236 6.50 7.39 -0.86
C ARG A 236 5.98 7.22 0.55
N LEU A 237 6.02 6.01 1.08
CA LEU A 237 5.72 5.79 2.49
C LEU A 237 6.71 6.59 3.33
N GLY A 238 6.25 7.25 4.39
CA GLY A 238 7.03 8.23 5.14
C GLY A 238 6.91 9.68 4.64
N ASP A 239 6.35 9.95 3.45
CA ASP A 239 5.97 11.33 3.07
C ASP A 239 4.84 11.84 3.96
N VAL A 240 4.78 13.16 4.18
CA VAL A 240 3.88 13.76 5.17
C VAL A 240 2.90 14.74 4.56
N THR A 241 1.69 14.81 5.12
CA THR A 241 0.69 15.82 4.78
C THR A 241 0.08 16.42 6.05
N GLU A 242 -0.37 17.67 5.96
CA GLU A 242 -0.97 18.40 7.07
C GLU A 242 -2.27 19.08 6.63
N GLY A 243 -3.16 19.35 7.58
CA GLY A 243 -4.39 20.10 7.32
C GLY A 243 -5.38 19.37 6.41
N LEU A 244 -5.27 18.03 6.35
CA LEU A 244 -6.13 17.15 5.57
C LEU A 244 -7.60 17.42 5.93
N THR A 245 -8.39 17.79 4.91
CA THR A 245 -9.80 18.19 5.07
C THR A 245 -10.67 17.41 4.10
N GLY A 246 -11.70 16.75 4.60
CA GLY A 246 -12.57 15.88 3.82
C GLY A 246 -13.82 15.50 4.59
N VAL A 247 -14.75 14.85 3.91
CA VAL A 247 -15.93 14.27 4.55
C VAL A 247 -15.64 12.81 4.88
N LEU A 248 -15.90 12.37 6.11
CA LEU A 248 -15.73 10.96 6.46
C LEU A 248 -16.89 10.16 5.87
N SER A 249 -16.60 9.05 5.22
CA SER A 249 -17.58 8.13 4.67
C SER A 249 -17.28 6.72 5.15
N TYR A 250 -18.24 5.83 5.07
CA TYR A 250 -18.05 4.40 5.29
C TYR A 250 -18.19 3.63 3.97
N GLY A 251 -17.43 2.54 3.82
CA GLY A 251 -17.54 1.64 2.68
C GLY A 251 -16.43 0.60 2.65
N PHE A 252 -16.75 -0.60 2.14
CA PHE A 252 -15.84 -1.77 2.11
C PHE A 252 -15.26 -2.08 3.51
N ASP A 253 -16.12 -2.08 4.53
CA ASP A 253 -15.79 -2.40 5.93
C ASP A 253 -14.76 -1.45 6.57
N SER A 254 -14.65 -0.21 6.08
CA SER A 254 -13.73 0.79 6.62
C SER A 254 -14.25 2.22 6.49
N TYR A 255 -13.91 3.06 7.49
CA TYR A 255 -14.09 4.51 7.39
C TYR A 255 -12.97 5.13 6.55
N ARG A 256 -13.36 5.94 5.59
CA ARG A 256 -12.49 6.59 4.62
C ARG A 256 -12.78 8.08 4.54
N LEU A 257 -11.73 8.89 4.51
CA LEU A 257 -11.89 10.31 4.28
C LEU A 257 -11.98 10.57 2.77
N GLN A 258 -13.04 11.24 2.34
CA GLN A 258 -13.21 11.76 0.99
C GLN A 258 -12.71 13.21 0.93
N PRO A 259 -11.52 13.48 0.37
CA PRO A 259 -10.93 14.81 0.43
C PRO A 259 -11.76 15.83 -0.35
N THR A 260 -12.04 16.98 0.28
CA THR A 260 -12.69 18.12 -0.41
C THR A 260 -11.68 18.93 -1.24
N ARG A 261 -10.39 18.67 -1.03
CA ARG A 261 -9.26 19.22 -1.79
C ARG A 261 -8.19 18.14 -1.85
N SER A 262 -7.47 18.09 -2.97
CA SER A 262 -6.34 17.17 -3.10
C SER A 262 -5.31 17.43 -1.99
N PRO A 263 -4.97 16.44 -1.15
CA PRO A 263 -3.90 16.54 -0.18
C PRO A 263 -2.57 16.83 -0.86
N HIS A 264 -1.75 17.65 -0.21
CA HIS A 264 -0.39 17.93 -0.65
C HIS A 264 0.59 17.18 0.25
N PHE A 265 1.44 16.35 -0.35
CA PHE A 265 2.48 15.61 0.35
C PHE A 265 3.82 16.34 0.27
N ALA A 266 4.39 16.67 1.42
CA ALA A 266 5.77 17.09 1.54
C ALA A 266 6.70 15.88 1.47
N ARG A 267 7.85 16.06 0.81
CA ARG A 267 8.86 15.01 0.61
C ARG A 267 9.70 14.86 1.87
N ALA A 268 9.22 14.05 2.80
CA ALA A 268 9.93 13.71 4.03
C ALA A 268 10.77 12.43 3.86
N ASN A 269 10.41 11.56 2.90
CA ASN A 269 11.21 10.39 2.55
C ASN A 269 11.70 10.49 1.09
N PRO A 270 12.82 11.20 0.81
CA PRO A 270 13.38 11.27 -0.54
C PRO A 270 14.05 9.95 -0.94
N ARG A 271 13.98 9.62 -2.25
CA ARG A 271 14.63 8.43 -2.81
C ARG A 271 16.15 8.44 -2.58
N PRO A 272 16.74 7.39 -1.98
CA PRO A 272 18.19 7.27 -1.86
C PRO A 272 18.81 6.75 -3.17
N ASP A 273 19.70 7.52 -3.79
CA ASP A 273 20.39 7.14 -5.04
C ASP A 273 21.27 5.87 -4.89
N ARG A 274 21.75 5.59 -3.67
CA ARG A 274 22.63 4.48 -3.32
C ARG A 274 22.46 4.11 -1.84
N PRO A 275 22.82 2.89 -1.40
CA PRO A 275 22.87 2.54 0.01
C PRO A 275 23.83 3.44 0.79
N ALA A 276 23.57 3.63 2.10
CA ALA A 276 24.50 4.34 2.96
C ALA A 276 25.88 3.63 2.99
N PRO A 277 27.00 4.37 3.14
CA PRO A 277 28.33 3.75 3.16
C PRO A 277 28.50 2.80 4.35
N VAL A 278 28.79 1.53 4.07
CA VAL A 278 29.00 0.49 5.10
C VAL A 278 30.47 0.22 5.44
N GLY A 279 31.40 0.82 4.69
CA GLY A 279 32.84 0.59 4.84
C GLY A 279 33.30 -0.83 4.47
N GLY A 280 34.44 -1.24 5.01
CA GLY A 280 35.00 -2.58 4.81
C GLY A 280 35.76 -2.74 3.50
N ASP A 281 36.47 -3.86 3.38
CA ASP A 281 37.14 -4.28 2.15
C ASP A 281 36.36 -5.33 1.35
N VAL A 282 35.32 -5.92 1.96
CA VAL A 282 34.31 -6.77 1.30
C VAL A 282 32.91 -6.32 1.71
N ARG A 283 32.03 -6.14 0.74
CA ARG A 283 30.61 -5.83 0.92
C ARG A 283 29.73 -7.04 0.63
N VAL A 284 28.81 -7.34 1.54
CA VAL A 284 27.89 -8.48 1.41
C VAL A 284 26.45 -7.99 1.47
N ALA A 285 25.64 -8.38 0.49
CA ALA A 285 24.23 -8.00 0.38
C ALA A 285 23.27 -9.20 0.50
N SER A 286 22.04 -8.91 0.90
CA SER A 286 20.88 -9.81 0.91
C SER A 286 19.78 -9.15 0.09
N PHE A 287 19.19 -9.86 -0.88
CA PHE A 287 18.18 -9.27 -1.76
C PHE A 287 17.14 -10.30 -2.22
N ASN A 288 15.87 -10.10 -1.83
CA ASN A 288 14.74 -10.84 -2.38
C ASN A 288 14.36 -10.24 -3.74
N THR A 289 14.29 -11.07 -4.78
CA THR A 289 14.13 -10.63 -6.18
C THR A 289 12.68 -10.53 -6.66
N LEU A 290 11.69 -10.73 -5.78
CA LEU A 290 10.26 -10.73 -6.09
C LEU A 290 9.94 -11.67 -7.27
N ASN A 291 10.17 -12.97 -7.05
CA ASN A 291 9.98 -14.02 -8.04
C ASN A 291 10.66 -13.71 -9.39
N TRP A 292 12.00 -13.66 -9.41
CA TRP A 292 12.74 -13.60 -10.67
C TRP A 292 12.63 -14.92 -11.45
N PHE A 293 11.74 -14.92 -12.46
CA PHE A 293 11.48 -16.07 -13.32
C PHE A 293 11.83 -15.76 -14.77
N THR A 294 12.42 -16.76 -15.41
CA THR A 294 12.57 -16.81 -16.86
C THR A 294 11.42 -17.57 -17.54
N THR A 295 10.74 -18.45 -16.81
CA THR A 295 9.49 -19.09 -17.24
C THR A 295 8.33 -18.13 -17.01
N LEU A 296 7.64 -17.78 -18.10
CA LEU A 296 6.49 -16.87 -18.09
C LEU A 296 5.22 -17.55 -17.54
N ASP A 297 4.25 -16.75 -17.11
CA ASP A 297 2.93 -17.21 -16.63
C ASP A 297 3.02 -18.20 -15.46
N ARG A 298 3.95 -17.93 -14.54
CA ARG A 298 4.14 -18.69 -13.29
C ARG A 298 4.04 -17.76 -12.08
N ARG A 299 5.05 -17.75 -11.21
CA ARG A 299 5.08 -16.86 -10.04
C ARG A 299 5.66 -15.47 -10.34
N GLY A 300 6.44 -15.32 -11.41
CA GLY A 300 7.02 -14.05 -11.86
C GLY A 300 6.25 -13.43 -13.03
N ALA A 301 6.97 -12.79 -13.95
CA ALA A 301 6.39 -12.11 -15.12
C ALA A 301 5.45 -12.98 -15.99
N ASN A 302 4.36 -12.39 -16.49
CA ASN A 302 3.41 -13.03 -17.40
C ASN A 302 3.85 -12.89 -18.88
N SER A 303 4.63 -11.87 -19.19
CA SER A 303 5.09 -11.61 -20.56
C SER A 303 6.60 -11.42 -20.67
N VAL A 304 7.13 -11.56 -21.88
CA VAL A 304 8.53 -11.20 -22.20
C VAL A 304 8.83 -9.76 -21.83
N ALA A 305 7.87 -8.84 -22.07
CA ALA A 305 8.05 -7.43 -21.75
C ALA A 305 8.22 -7.20 -20.25
N GLU A 306 7.38 -7.82 -19.43
CA GLU A 306 7.48 -7.76 -17.96
C GLU A 306 8.75 -8.40 -17.43
N ARG A 307 9.14 -9.55 -17.97
CA ARG A 307 10.39 -10.21 -17.60
C ARG A 307 11.59 -9.29 -17.90
N ASP A 308 11.61 -8.66 -19.07
CA ASP A 308 12.70 -7.77 -19.45
C ASP A 308 12.69 -6.48 -18.61
N ARG A 309 11.50 -5.99 -18.21
CA ARG A 309 11.34 -4.88 -17.24
C ARG A 309 11.90 -5.24 -15.86
N GLN A 310 11.51 -6.40 -15.33
CA GLN A 310 12.00 -6.91 -14.05
C GLN A 310 13.52 -7.08 -14.08
N LEU A 311 14.06 -7.69 -15.14
CA LEU A 311 15.50 -7.88 -15.31
C LEU A 311 16.26 -6.55 -15.29
N ALA A 312 15.76 -5.53 -15.99
CA ALA A 312 16.38 -4.20 -16.01
C ALA A 312 16.42 -3.58 -14.61
N LYS A 313 15.32 -3.66 -13.86
CA LYS A 313 15.25 -3.17 -12.48
C LYS A 313 16.17 -3.93 -11.52
N LEU A 314 16.17 -5.27 -11.59
CA LEU A 314 17.06 -6.11 -10.77
C LEU A 314 18.54 -5.83 -11.06
N VAL A 315 18.92 -5.66 -12.33
CA VAL A 315 20.29 -5.27 -12.70
C VAL A 315 20.63 -3.88 -12.17
N ALA A 316 19.70 -2.91 -12.24
CA ALA A 316 19.92 -1.58 -11.68
C ALA A 316 20.14 -1.64 -10.15
N ALA A 317 19.33 -2.41 -9.43
CA ALA A 317 19.47 -2.63 -7.99
C ALA A 317 20.82 -3.29 -7.64
N LEU A 318 21.20 -4.37 -8.31
CA LEU A 318 22.48 -5.05 -8.05
C LEU A 318 23.70 -4.17 -8.35
N ARG A 319 23.62 -3.32 -9.39
CA ARG A 319 24.66 -2.33 -9.68
C ARG A 319 24.73 -1.22 -8.63
N GLY A 320 23.58 -0.78 -8.11
CA GLY A 320 23.50 0.24 -7.07
C GLY A 320 24.00 -0.23 -5.71
N LEU A 321 23.72 -1.49 -5.35
CA LEU A 321 24.26 -2.14 -4.16
C LEU A 321 25.80 -2.22 -4.20
N ASP A 322 26.35 -2.47 -5.39
CA ASP A 322 27.79 -2.56 -5.63
C ASP A 322 28.47 -3.58 -4.68
N ALA A 323 27.76 -4.65 -4.31
CA ALA A 323 28.24 -5.65 -3.36
C ALA A 323 29.23 -6.63 -4.01
N ASP A 324 30.14 -7.16 -3.20
CA ASP A 324 31.11 -8.17 -3.64
C ASP A 324 30.54 -9.59 -3.56
N VAL A 325 29.59 -9.82 -2.65
CA VAL A 325 28.79 -11.05 -2.52
C VAL A 325 27.33 -10.67 -2.31
N VAL A 326 26.40 -11.32 -3.00
CA VAL A 326 24.95 -11.11 -2.85
C VAL A 326 24.28 -12.46 -2.63
N GLY A 327 23.60 -12.61 -1.49
CA GLY A 327 22.61 -13.67 -1.27
C GLY A 327 21.28 -13.25 -1.88
N LEU A 328 20.74 -14.07 -2.77
CA LEU A 328 19.48 -13.84 -3.47
C LEU A 328 18.40 -14.79 -2.96
N MET A 329 17.19 -14.25 -2.81
CA MET A 329 15.96 -15.03 -2.59
C MET A 329 15.03 -14.88 -3.80
N GLU A 330 14.11 -15.84 -3.93
CA GLU A 330 13.07 -15.87 -4.99
C GLU A 330 13.60 -15.98 -6.43
N VAL A 331 14.74 -16.63 -6.62
CA VAL A 331 15.23 -16.99 -7.96
C VAL A 331 14.55 -18.28 -8.39
N GLU A 332 14.00 -18.33 -9.60
CA GLU A 332 13.38 -19.53 -10.14
C GLU A 332 14.31 -20.77 -10.05
N ASN A 333 13.75 -21.89 -9.57
CA ASN A 333 14.40 -23.18 -9.44
C ASN A 333 14.28 -24.00 -10.73
N ASN A 334 14.96 -23.57 -11.80
CA ASN A 334 14.95 -24.23 -13.11
C ASN A 334 16.36 -24.67 -13.55
N GLY A 335 17.09 -25.28 -12.62
CA GLY A 335 18.54 -25.39 -12.72
C GLY A 335 19.17 -24.03 -12.45
N ASP A 336 20.11 -23.60 -13.29
CA ASP A 336 20.75 -22.28 -13.18
C ASP A 336 20.32 -21.31 -14.29
N THR A 337 19.24 -21.61 -15.02
CA THR A 337 18.83 -20.81 -16.19
C THR A 337 18.47 -19.37 -15.80
N ALA A 338 17.60 -19.19 -14.81
CA ALA A 338 17.19 -17.86 -14.35
C ALA A 338 18.35 -17.09 -13.70
N LEU A 339 19.13 -17.76 -12.85
CA LEU A 339 20.31 -17.18 -12.20
C LEU A 339 21.35 -16.73 -13.24
N LYS A 340 21.64 -17.58 -14.24
CA LYS A 340 22.57 -17.26 -15.31
C LYS A 340 22.08 -16.07 -16.14
N ALA A 341 20.80 -15.99 -16.46
CA ALA A 341 20.24 -14.86 -17.21
C ALA A 341 20.46 -13.52 -16.46
N LEU A 342 20.25 -13.51 -15.14
CA LEU A 342 20.50 -12.34 -14.30
C LEU A 342 22.00 -11.98 -14.25
N VAL A 343 22.87 -12.96 -14.04
CA VAL A 343 24.33 -12.72 -13.98
C VAL A 343 24.89 -12.25 -15.32
N ASP A 344 24.44 -12.84 -16.44
CA ASP A 344 24.85 -12.41 -17.78
C ASP A 344 24.45 -10.95 -18.03
N ALA A 345 23.23 -10.56 -17.66
CA ALA A 345 22.75 -9.19 -17.79
C ALA A 345 23.50 -8.22 -16.85
N LEU A 346 23.79 -8.63 -15.62
CA LEU A 346 24.58 -7.86 -14.66
C LEU A 346 26.01 -7.63 -15.17
N ASN A 347 26.66 -8.66 -15.72
CA ASN A 347 28.00 -8.55 -16.31
C ASN A 347 28.00 -7.67 -17.56
N ALA A 348 26.96 -7.75 -18.39
CA ALA A 348 26.84 -6.88 -19.57
C ALA A 348 26.64 -5.40 -19.19
N ALA A 349 26.01 -5.12 -18.05
CA ALA A 349 25.70 -3.77 -17.59
C ALA A 349 26.71 -3.21 -16.57
N SER A 350 27.58 -4.05 -16.00
CA SER A 350 28.57 -3.66 -15.01
C SER A 350 30.00 -3.67 -15.59
N GLY A 351 30.91 -2.94 -14.95
CA GLY A 351 32.34 -3.03 -15.22
C GLY A 351 33.05 -4.12 -14.40
N ARG A 352 32.28 -5.04 -13.79
CA ARG A 352 32.74 -6.06 -12.82
C ARG A 352 32.55 -7.46 -13.42
N SER A 353 33.19 -8.46 -12.82
CA SER A 353 33.09 -9.86 -13.26
C SER A 353 32.38 -10.69 -12.19
N TYR A 354 31.07 -10.83 -12.33
CA TYR A 354 30.26 -11.64 -11.44
C TYR A 354 30.17 -13.09 -11.90
N ALA A 355 30.34 -14.01 -10.95
CA ALA A 355 30.01 -15.41 -11.07
C ALA A 355 28.92 -15.79 -10.04
N TRP A 356 28.49 -17.05 -10.06
CA TRP A 356 27.51 -17.58 -9.12
C TRP A 356 27.96 -18.90 -8.50
N THR A 357 27.32 -19.26 -7.38
CA THR A 357 27.52 -20.55 -6.72
C THR A 357 26.40 -21.50 -7.14
N ALA A 358 26.75 -22.63 -7.75
CA ALA A 358 25.80 -23.68 -8.06
C ALA A 358 25.22 -24.28 -6.77
N HIS A 359 23.90 -24.26 -6.64
CA HIS A 359 23.23 -24.76 -5.44
C HIS A 359 23.25 -26.30 -5.41
N PRO A 360 23.89 -26.95 -4.41
CA PRO A 360 24.09 -28.40 -4.42
C PRO A 360 22.80 -29.20 -4.14
N TYR A 361 21.79 -28.55 -3.54
CA TYR A 361 20.50 -29.17 -3.23
C TYR A 361 19.37 -28.12 -3.13
N PRO A 362 18.87 -27.55 -4.24
CA PRO A 362 17.94 -26.40 -4.20
C PRO A 362 16.51 -26.73 -3.76
N GLY A 363 16.24 -27.98 -3.34
CA GLY A 363 14.89 -28.43 -3.01
C GLY A 363 13.99 -28.56 -4.25
N THR A 364 12.68 -28.54 -4.02
CA THR A 364 11.64 -28.75 -5.05
C THR A 364 10.65 -27.60 -5.19
N ASP A 365 10.73 -26.56 -4.34
CA ASP A 365 9.95 -25.33 -4.52
C ASP A 365 10.30 -24.69 -5.88
N GLU A 366 9.37 -23.93 -6.45
CA GLU A 366 9.56 -23.21 -7.72
C GLU A 366 10.62 -22.12 -7.62
N ILE A 367 10.95 -21.68 -6.40
CA ILE A 367 12.03 -20.73 -6.13
C ILE A 367 13.11 -21.37 -5.25
N LYS A 368 14.33 -20.85 -5.39
CA LYS A 368 15.50 -21.20 -4.58
C LYS A 368 16.24 -19.95 -4.13
N VAL A 369 17.13 -20.13 -3.17
CA VAL A 369 18.15 -19.14 -2.83
C VAL A 369 19.38 -19.30 -3.73
N ALA A 370 20.19 -18.25 -3.88
CA ALA A 370 21.41 -18.28 -4.68
C ALA A 370 22.47 -17.32 -4.15
N PHE A 371 23.72 -17.51 -4.60
CA PHE A 371 24.78 -16.50 -4.45
C PHE A 371 25.26 -16.01 -5.81
N VAL A 372 25.48 -14.70 -5.89
CA VAL A 372 26.24 -14.02 -6.94
C VAL A 372 27.43 -13.31 -6.28
N TYR A 373 28.61 -13.32 -6.88
CA TYR A 373 29.80 -12.71 -6.30
C TYR A 373 30.76 -12.18 -7.36
N ASP A 374 31.50 -11.12 -7.05
CA ASP A 374 32.55 -10.58 -7.90
C ASP A 374 33.84 -11.39 -7.72
N GLU A 375 34.27 -12.07 -8.79
CA GLU A 375 35.45 -12.94 -8.83
C GLU A 375 36.77 -12.17 -8.61
N THR A 376 36.75 -10.85 -8.79
CA THR A 376 37.93 -9.99 -8.55
C THR A 376 38.03 -9.54 -7.10
N ALA A 377 36.93 -9.58 -6.35
CA ALA A 377 36.87 -9.15 -4.95
C ALA A 377 37.03 -10.34 -3.98
N VAL A 378 36.41 -11.48 -4.29
CA VAL A 378 36.43 -12.67 -3.44
C VAL A 378 36.64 -13.96 -4.23
N THR A 379 37.13 -14.99 -3.56
CA THR A 379 37.26 -16.34 -4.10
C THR A 379 36.49 -17.33 -3.22
N PRO A 380 35.63 -18.20 -3.78
CA PRO A 380 35.01 -19.30 -3.06
C PRO A 380 36.07 -20.28 -2.52
N VAL A 381 35.88 -20.74 -1.28
CA VAL A 381 36.77 -21.69 -0.61
C VAL A 381 36.01 -22.98 -0.32
N GLY A 382 36.43 -24.07 -0.95
CA GLY A 382 35.76 -25.38 -0.80
C GLY A 382 34.42 -25.45 -1.53
N ALA A 383 33.77 -26.61 -1.44
CA ALA A 383 32.47 -26.85 -2.07
C ALA A 383 31.33 -26.18 -1.28
N PRO A 384 30.28 -25.67 -1.96
CA PRO A 384 29.10 -25.15 -1.29
C PRO A 384 28.39 -26.26 -0.51
N ARG A 385 27.71 -25.85 0.57
CA ARG A 385 26.94 -26.72 1.45
C ARG A 385 25.48 -26.28 1.47
N SER A 386 24.58 -27.22 1.70
CA SER A 386 23.15 -26.95 1.88
C SER A 386 22.59 -27.92 2.91
N ALA A 387 21.59 -27.50 3.67
CA ALA A 387 20.88 -28.40 4.58
C ALA A 387 20.02 -29.37 3.76
N ARG A 388 19.90 -30.61 4.23
CA ARG A 388 19.02 -31.65 3.64
C ARG A 388 17.86 -32.00 4.55
N ASP A 389 17.69 -31.23 5.62
CA ASP A 389 16.61 -31.39 6.55
C ASP A 389 15.29 -31.08 5.84
N GLU A 390 14.29 -31.93 6.05
CA GLU A 390 12.95 -31.78 5.48
C GLU A 390 12.24 -30.53 6.01
N VAL A 391 12.81 -29.86 7.03
CA VAL A 391 12.33 -28.57 7.53
C VAL A 391 12.37 -27.44 6.50
N PHE A 392 13.22 -27.56 5.48
CA PHE A 392 13.38 -26.52 4.45
C PHE A 392 12.70 -26.90 3.13
N ASP A 393 11.61 -26.19 2.79
CA ASP A 393 11.02 -26.25 1.44
C ASP A 393 11.97 -25.61 0.40
N ARG A 394 12.70 -24.59 0.86
CA ARG A 394 13.76 -23.86 0.16
C ARG A 394 15.07 -24.02 0.94
N PRO A 395 15.82 -25.10 0.71
CA PRO A 395 17.06 -25.37 1.45
C PRO A 395 18.02 -24.17 1.40
N PRO A 396 18.71 -23.87 2.52
CA PRO A 396 19.68 -22.78 2.57
C PRO A 396 20.93 -23.12 1.74
N LEU A 397 21.63 -22.08 1.28
CA LEU A 397 22.92 -22.21 0.59
C LEU A 397 24.02 -21.59 1.43
N ALA A 398 25.07 -22.36 1.71
CA ALA A 398 26.26 -21.87 2.39
C ALA A 398 27.49 -21.95 1.48
N GLN A 399 28.24 -20.86 1.41
CA GLN A 399 29.50 -20.77 0.70
C GLN A 399 30.52 -19.98 1.53
N THR A 400 31.71 -20.53 1.67
CA THR A 400 32.85 -19.80 2.26
C THR A 400 33.51 -18.94 1.20
N PHE A 401 33.75 -17.67 1.51
CA PHE A 401 34.47 -16.72 0.67
C PHE A 401 35.72 -16.23 1.40
N ARG A 402 36.76 -15.92 0.62
CA ARG A 402 37.96 -15.23 1.09
C ARG A 402 38.22 -14.03 0.17
N PRO A 403 38.64 -12.85 0.69
CA PRO A 403 39.07 -11.75 -0.16
C PRO A 403 40.15 -12.20 -1.14
N ALA A 404 40.05 -11.78 -2.41
CA ALA A 404 41.02 -12.12 -3.45
C ALA A 404 42.42 -11.59 -3.13
N ALA A 405 42.50 -10.48 -2.38
CA ALA A 405 43.74 -9.90 -1.89
C ALA A 405 44.36 -10.64 -0.68
N GLY A 406 43.70 -11.69 -0.16
CA GLY A 406 44.07 -12.38 1.07
C GLY A 406 43.40 -11.78 2.32
N GLY A 407 43.35 -12.56 3.40
CA GLY A 407 42.66 -12.19 4.64
C GLY A 407 41.90 -13.36 5.29
N ALA A 408 41.10 -13.05 6.30
CA ALA A 408 40.18 -13.96 6.95
C ALA A 408 39.06 -14.40 5.99
N ALA A 409 38.66 -15.67 6.07
CA ALA A 409 37.49 -16.18 5.35
C ALA A 409 36.23 -16.00 6.19
N PHE A 410 35.08 -15.95 5.53
CA PHE A 410 33.76 -16.00 6.17
C PHE A 410 32.84 -16.94 5.41
N THR A 411 31.87 -17.54 6.09
CA THR A 411 30.85 -18.38 5.46
C THR A 411 29.52 -17.63 5.43
N ALA A 412 29.06 -17.25 4.24
CA ALA A 412 27.72 -16.73 4.04
C ALA A 412 26.73 -17.90 3.97
N ILE A 413 25.59 -17.80 4.66
CA ILE A 413 24.49 -18.77 4.67
C ILE A 413 23.21 -18.00 4.29
N VAL A 414 22.78 -18.11 3.03
CA VAL A 414 21.55 -17.45 2.54
C VAL A 414 20.33 -18.36 2.76
N ASN A 415 19.24 -17.76 3.22
CA ASN A 415 18.02 -18.45 3.65
C ASN A 415 16.78 -17.79 3.04
N HIS A 416 15.70 -18.57 2.92
CA HIS A 416 14.36 -18.07 2.65
C HIS A 416 13.35 -18.94 3.39
N PHE A 417 13.03 -18.55 4.62
CA PHE A 417 12.18 -19.33 5.53
C PHE A 417 10.74 -19.40 5.06
N LYS A 418 9.95 -20.28 5.68
CA LYS A 418 8.54 -20.48 5.34
C LYS A 418 7.75 -19.18 5.55
N SER A 419 6.96 -18.80 4.55
CA SER A 419 6.15 -17.59 4.60
C SER A 419 5.05 -17.66 5.66
N LYS A 420 4.66 -16.48 6.18
CA LYS A 420 3.63 -16.28 7.21
C LYS A 420 2.19 -16.59 6.74
N GLY A 421 1.99 -16.88 5.45
CA GLY A 421 0.67 -17.20 4.88
C GLY A 421 0.12 -18.54 5.37
N CYS A 422 -1.18 -18.59 5.70
CA CYS A 422 -1.83 -19.72 6.37
C CYS A 422 -2.34 -20.86 5.45
N GLY A 423 -2.04 -20.82 4.15
CA GLY A 423 -2.48 -21.86 3.21
C GLY A 423 -1.94 -23.24 3.62
N GLY A 424 -2.82 -24.14 4.05
CA GLY A 424 -2.44 -25.49 4.49
C GLY A 424 -1.89 -25.58 5.93
N ALA A 425 -1.91 -24.48 6.69
CA ALA A 425 -1.44 -24.44 8.07
C ALA A 425 -2.35 -25.28 8.99
N SER A 426 -1.76 -26.06 9.89
CA SER A 426 -2.50 -26.84 10.89
C SER A 426 -1.62 -27.17 12.09
N GLY A 427 -2.24 -27.52 13.23
CA GLY A 427 -1.49 -27.86 14.44
C GLY A 427 -0.60 -26.69 14.90
N PRO A 428 0.69 -26.94 15.24
CA PRO A 428 1.64 -25.88 15.62
C PRO A 428 1.88 -24.81 14.54
N ASP A 429 1.61 -25.12 13.27
CA ASP A 429 1.76 -24.18 12.17
C ASP A 429 0.53 -23.29 11.96
N ALA A 430 -0.60 -23.58 12.62
CA ALA A 430 -1.73 -22.66 12.62
C ALA A 430 -1.35 -21.33 13.28
N ASP A 431 -2.08 -20.26 12.96
CA ASP A 431 -1.91 -18.98 13.66
C ASP A 431 -2.28 -19.17 15.14
N GLN A 432 -1.34 -18.84 16.02
CA GLN A 432 -1.51 -18.97 17.48
C GLN A 432 -2.13 -17.70 18.09
N GLY A 433 -2.36 -16.64 17.30
CA GLY A 433 -2.90 -15.37 17.77
C GLY A 433 -1.91 -14.55 18.60
N ASP A 434 -0.62 -14.85 18.48
CA ASP A 434 0.50 -14.18 19.17
C ASP A 434 1.11 -13.03 18.33
N GLY A 435 0.55 -12.77 17.15
CA GLY A 435 1.04 -11.75 16.21
C GLY A 435 2.12 -12.24 15.25
N GLN A 436 2.66 -13.45 15.45
CA GLN A 436 3.74 -13.98 14.61
C GLN A 436 3.22 -14.65 13.34
N GLY A 437 1.91 -14.90 13.23
CA GLY A 437 1.26 -15.49 12.06
C GLY A 437 1.55 -16.98 11.89
N CYS A 438 0.98 -17.57 10.82
CA CYS A 438 1.12 -19.00 10.57
C CYS A 438 2.57 -19.44 10.34
N TYR A 439 2.81 -20.74 10.52
CA TYR A 439 4.11 -21.39 10.35
C TYR A 439 5.23 -20.82 11.25
N ASN A 440 4.89 -20.19 12.38
CA ASN A 440 5.92 -19.74 13.33
C ASN A 440 6.72 -20.92 13.90
N ALA A 441 6.03 -22.01 14.29
CA ALA A 441 6.69 -23.23 14.76
C ALA A 441 7.68 -23.78 13.72
N ARG A 442 7.28 -23.88 12.45
CA ARG A 442 8.17 -24.25 11.35
C ARG A 442 9.37 -23.30 11.19
N ARG A 443 9.16 -21.99 11.26
CA ARG A 443 10.25 -20.99 11.17
C ARG A 443 11.23 -21.12 12.35
N VAL A 444 10.76 -21.45 13.56
CA VAL A 444 11.60 -21.77 14.73
C VAL A 444 12.44 -23.02 14.50
N GLU A 445 11.87 -24.08 13.92
CA GLU A 445 12.63 -25.28 13.53
C GLU A 445 13.70 -24.96 12.47
N GLN A 446 13.36 -24.14 11.47
CA GLN A 446 14.30 -23.66 10.46
C GLN A 446 15.44 -22.85 11.09
N ALA A 447 15.13 -21.89 11.97
CA ALA A 447 16.12 -21.11 12.71
C ALA A 447 17.07 -21.99 13.53
N THR A 448 16.52 -22.99 14.22
CA THR A 448 17.30 -23.96 15.01
C THR A 448 18.27 -24.75 14.14
N ALA A 449 17.82 -25.22 12.97
CA ALA A 449 18.67 -25.94 12.04
C ALA A 449 19.77 -25.05 11.43
N ILE A 450 19.47 -23.77 11.15
CA ILE A 450 20.48 -22.79 10.70
C ILE A 450 21.50 -22.48 11.79
N ALA A 451 21.07 -22.29 13.04
CA ALA A 451 21.97 -22.11 14.17
C ALA A 451 22.92 -23.30 14.33
N ALA A 452 22.42 -24.53 14.17
CA ALA A 452 23.25 -25.73 14.19
C ALA A 452 24.25 -25.75 13.02
N MET A 453 23.83 -25.40 11.80
CA MET A 453 24.69 -25.32 10.63
C MET A 453 25.82 -24.28 10.80
N ALA A 454 25.47 -23.09 11.30
CA ALA A 454 26.40 -21.99 11.55
C ALA A 454 27.54 -22.37 12.51
N ARG A 455 27.27 -23.21 13.52
CA ARG A 455 28.30 -23.73 14.45
C ARG A 455 29.33 -24.65 13.78
N THR A 456 29.06 -25.14 12.57
CA THR A 456 29.95 -26.08 11.85
C THR A 456 30.83 -25.40 10.80
N VAL A 457 30.81 -24.06 10.72
CA VAL A 457 31.54 -23.29 9.72
C VAL A 457 32.32 -22.15 10.38
N GLU A 458 33.33 -21.64 9.67
CA GLU A 458 34.15 -20.53 10.13
C GLU A 458 33.43 -19.20 9.87
N ASN A 459 33.41 -18.31 10.87
CA ASN A 459 32.90 -16.94 10.75
C ASN A 459 31.54 -16.88 9.99
N PRO A 460 30.47 -17.54 10.48
CA PRO A 460 29.19 -17.56 9.78
C PRO A 460 28.54 -16.17 9.76
N LEU A 461 27.97 -15.86 8.61
CA LEU A 461 26.99 -14.80 8.36
C LEU A 461 25.70 -15.46 7.89
N VAL A 462 24.67 -15.45 8.72
CA VAL A 462 23.31 -15.83 8.33
C VAL A 462 22.66 -14.61 7.69
N LEU A 463 22.15 -14.75 6.48
CA LEU A 463 21.45 -13.70 5.77
C LEU A 463 20.22 -14.22 5.02
N GLY A 464 19.32 -13.32 4.67
CA GLY A 464 18.17 -13.62 3.82
C GLY A 464 16.84 -13.24 4.44
N ASP A 465 15.78 -13.64 3.77
CA ASP A 465 14.40 -13.44 4.20
C ASP A 465 14.03 -14.55 5.20
N LEU A 466 13.96 -14.19 6.48
CA LEU A 466 13.58 -15.12 7.55
C LEU A 466 12.06 -15.23 7.73
N ASN A 467 11.29 -14.43 6.98
CA ASN A 467 9.84 -14.30 7.13
C ASN A 467 9.44 -14.12 8.60
N ALA A 468 10.27 -13.44 9.39
CA ALA A 468 10.09 -13.21 10.81
C ALA A 468 10.54 -11.80 11.15
N TYR A 469 9.72 -11.07 11.89
CA TYR A 469 10.04 -9.72 12.35
C TYR A 469 11.12 -9.76 13.46
N ALA A 470 11.81 -8.66 13.70
CA ALA A 470 13.03 -8.60 14.50
C ALA A 470 12.90 -9.05 15.97
N ALA A 471 11.68 -9.10 16.53
CA ALA A 471 11.39 -9.61 17.87
C ALA A 471 10.53 -10.90 17.85
N GLU A 472 10.52 -11.63 16.73
CA GLU A 472 9.85 -12.94 16.62
C GLU A 472 10.78 -14.11 16.99
N ASP A 473 10.19 -15.20 17.46
CA ASP A 473 10.89 -16.40 17.96
C ASP A 473 12.01 -16.90 17.03
N PRO A 474 11.86 -16.94 15.69
CA PRO A 474 12.93 -17.43 14.81
C PRO A 474 14.20 -16.55 14.87
N VAL A 475 14.04 -15.24 15.06
CA VAL A 475 15.18 -14.31 15.21
C VAL A 475 15.80 -14.49 16.60
N GLU A 476 14.98 -14.60 17.65
CA GLU A 476 15.45 -14.88 19.01
C GLU A 476 16.28 -16.17 19.09
N VAL A 477 15.85 -17.25 18.42
CA VAL A 477 16.59 -18.52 18.35
C VAL A 477 18.00 -18.35 17.77
N LEU A 478 18.15 -17.51 16.75
CA LEU A 478 19.46 -17.23 16.13
C LEU A 478 20.33 -16.36 17.05
N GLU A 479 19.73 -15.38 17.73
CA GLU A 479 20.42 -14.51 18.68
C GLU A 479 20.89 -15.28 19.92
N ASP A 480 20.05 -16.14 20.49
CA ASP A 480 20.38 -17.06 21.60
C ASP A 480 21.47 -18.07 21.21
N ALA A 481 21.58 -18.40 19.93
CA ALA A 481 22.69 -19.20 19.41
C ALA A 481 24.02 -18.43 19.34
N GLY A 482 24.03 -17.14 19.68
CA GLY A 482 25.21 -16.27 19.72
C GLY A 482 25.47 -15.50 18.43
N LEU A 483 24.53 -15.50 17.47
CA LEU A 483 24.61 -14.64 16.29
C LEU A 483 24.11 -13.24 16.65
N THR A 484 24.71 -12.20 16.10
CA THR A 484 24.31 -10.82 16.40
C THR A 484 23.68 -10.20 15.16
N SER A 485 22.46 -9.64 15.26
CA SER A 485 21.88 -8.83 14.19
C SER A 485 22.77 -7.61 13.91
N GLN A 486 23.11 -7.40 12.63
CA GLN A 486 23.94 -6.27 12.22
C GLN A 486 23.13 -5.01 11.99
N THR A 487 21.87 -5.12 11.56
CA THR A 487 20.95 -3.99 11.43
C THR A 487 20.63 -3.40 12.80
N LYS A 488 20.30 -4.22 13.82
CA LYS A 488 20.14 -3.75 15.23
C LYS A 488 21.37 -3.03 15.80
N ARG A 489 22.57 -3.23 15.22
CA ARG A 489 23.81 -2.57 15.67
C ARG A 489 24.13 -1.26 14.96
N PHE A 490 23.67 -1.08 13.72
CA PHE A 490 24.18 -0.04 12.82
C PHE A 490 23.08 0.78 12.14
N VAL A 491 21.84 0.32 12.15
CA VAL A 491 20.68 1.01 11.57
C VAL A 491 19.81 1.51 12.72
N ASP A 492 19.45 2.79 12.66
CA ASP A 492 18.56 3.41 13.64
C ASP A 492 17.21 2.71 13.63
N ASP A 493 16.54 2.69 14.78
CA ASP A 493 15.28 1.98 14.96
C ASP A 493 14.25 2.43 13.91
N GLU A 494 14.02 3.74 13.77
CA GLU A 494 13.04 4.32 12.84
C GLU A 494 13.25 4.00 11.35
N ASP A 495 14.46 3.55 10.96
CA ASP A 495 14.81 3.17 9.58
C ASP A 495 14.94 1.64 9.41
N ARG A 496 14.67 0.85 10.46
CA ARG A 496 14.89 -0.60 10.46
C ARG A 496 13.68 -1.36 9.94
N HIS A 497 13.40 -1.24 8.65
CA HIS A 497 12.39 -2.06 7.95
C HIS A 497 12.87 -2.51 6.59
N SER A 498 12.50 -3.72 6.17
CA SER A 498 12.75 -4.21 4.81
C SER A 498 11.48 -4.48 4.02
N TYR A 499 10.33 -4.46 4.69
CA TYR A 499 9.03 -4.83 4.13
C TYR A 499 7.90 -4.03 4.77
N VAL A 500 6.84 -3.78 4.01
CA VAL A 500 5.60 -3.16 4.50
C VAL A 500 4.44 -4.09 4.19
N TYR A 501 3.64 -4.40 5.22
CA TYR A 501 2.46 -5.23 5.10
C TYR A 501 1.26 -4.56 5.77
N MET A 502 0.18 -4.33 5.01
CA MET A 502 -1.05 -3.72 5.53
C MET A 502 -0.79 -2.38 6.22
N GLY A 503 0.13 -1.58 5.68
CA GLY A 503 0.55 -0.29 6.22
C GLY A 503 1.45 -0.32 7.45
N LEU A 504 1.96 -1.49 7.85
CA LEU A 504 2.88 -1.67 8.97
C LEU A 504 4.27 -2.06 8.44
N SER A 505 5.28 -1.31 8.86
CA SER A 505 6.68 -1.52 8.47
C SER A 505 7.36 -2.53 9.39
N GLY A 506 8.28 -3.34 8.88
CA GLY A 506 9.13 -4.19 9.73
C GLY A 506 10.27 -4.87 8.97
N GLU A 507 11.18 -5.49 9.71
CA GLU A 507 12.36 -6.16 9.18
C GLU A 507 12.11 -7.67 8.98
N LEU A 508 11.92 -8.12 7.73
CA LEU A 508 11.85 -9.55 7.40
C LEU A 508 13.18 -10.12 6.88
N ASP A 509 14.01 -9.24 6.31
CA ASP A 509 15.32 -9.58 5.79
C ASP A 509 16.38 -9.27 6.83
N HIS A 510 17.19 -10.26 7.18
CA HIS A 510 18.14 -10.14 8.29
C HIS A 510 19.57 -10.39 7.85
N MET A 511 20.52 -9.88 8.62
CA MET A 511 21.92 -10.27 8.58
C MET A 511 22.46 -10.47 10.00
N LEU A 512 22.69 -11.72 10.40
CA LEU A 512 23.20 -12.09 11.72
C LEU A 512 24.59 -12.72 11.62
N ALA A 513 25.57 -12.12 12.29
CA ALA A 513 26.96 -12.57 12.23
C ALA A 513 27.40 -13.20 13.56
N ALA A 514 28.16 -14.30 13.49
CA ALA A 514 28.80 -14.85 14.70
C ALA A 514 29.81 -13.87 15.32
N PRO A 515 30.15 -14.01 16.62
CA PRO A 515 30.86 -12.98 17.36
C PRO A 515 32.20 -12.56 16.74
N ALA A 516 32.93 -13.50 16.13
CA ALA A 516 34.21 -13.21 15.47
C ALA A 516 34.05 -12.37 14.20
N LEU A 517 33.05 -12.68 13.37
CA LEU A 517 32.75 -11.90 12.17
C LEU A 517 32.07 -10.57 12.52
N SER A 518 31.18 -10.56 13.50
CA SER A 518 30.46 -9.37 14.00
C SER A 518 31.44 -8.26 14.39
N ARG A 519 32.60 -8.59 14.99
CA ARG A 519 33.67 -7.61 15.30
C ARG A 519 34.37 -7.03 14.07
N ARG A 520 34.26 -7.67 12.91
CA ARG A 520 34.80 -7.23 11.62
C ARG A 520 33.76 -6.51 10.76
N VAL A 521 32.50 -6.43 11.20
CA VAL A 521 31.49 -5.63 10.50
C VAL A 521 31.76 -4.16 10.75
N THR A 522 31.92 -3.39 9.68
CA THR A 522 32.24 -1.96 9.72
C THR A 522 31.01 -1.05 9.64
N GLY A 523 29.88 -1.60 9.18
CA GLY A 523 28.61 -0.91 9.05
C GLY A 523 27.56 -1.81 8.41
N ALA A 524 26.29 -1.43 8.55
CA ALA A 524 25.14 -2.03 7.88
C ALA A 524 24.19 -0.93 7.41
N THR A 525 23.41 -1.21 6.36
CA THR A 525 22.34 -0.35 5.88
C THR A 525 21.25 -1.21 5.26
N ILE A 526 20.01 -0.74 5.36
CA ILE A 526 18.92 -1.16 4.48
C ILE A 526 18.78 -0.08 3.40
N TRP A 527 18.65 -0.48 2.14
CA TRP A 527 18.49 0.47 1.05
C TRP A 527 17.03 0.55 0.66
N HIS A 528 16.32 1.57 1.17
CA HIS A 528 14.89 1.77 0.94
C HIS A 528 14.56 2.19 -0.50
N VAL A 529 14.63 1.24 -1.42
CA VAL A 529 14.28 1.41 -2.84
C VAL A 529 12.99 0.69 -3.22
N ASN A 530 12.44 -0.15 -2.35
CA ASN A 530 11.37 -1.08 -2.69
C ASN A 530 10.16 -0.94 -1.77
N SER A 531 10.32 -1.10 -0.46
CA SER A 531 9.21 -1.22 0.48
C SER A 531 8.37 0.06 0.59
N ASP A 532 9.02 1.21 0.45
CA ASP A 532 8.39 2.54 0.51
C ASP A 532 7.79 3.01 -0.83
N GLU A 533 8.00 2.26 -1.91
CA GLU A 533 7.52 2.62 -3.25
C GLU A 533 6.14 2.00 -3.54
N PRO A 534 5.21 2.76 -4.15
CA PRO A 534 3.93 2.21 -4.57
C PRO A 534 4.06 1.07 -5.57
N ARG A 535 3.11 0.12 -5.48
CA ARG A 535 3.10 -1.09 -6.31
C ARG A 535 3.08 -0.79 -7.81
N PHE A 536 2.40 0.26 -8.24
CA PHE A 536 2.25 0.57 -9.67
C PHE A 536 3.56 0.99 -10.38
N LEU A 537 4.66 1.13 -9.63
CA LEU A 537 6.01 1.33 -10.14
C LEU A 537 6.76 0.03 -10.45
N ASP A 538 6.17 -1.11 -10.12
CA ASP A 538 6.77 -2.42 -10.36
C ASP A 538 6.87 -2.74 -11.87
N TYR A 539 7.34 -3.94 -12.18
CA TYR A 539 7.59 -4.34 -13.57
C TYR A 539 6.32 -4.76 -14.33
N ASN A 540 5.21 -5.02 -13.64
CA ASN A 540 3.97 -5.55 -14.22
C ASN A 540 3.34 -4.53 -15.18
N THR A 541 2.62 -5.03 -16.17
CA THR A 541 1.89 -4.20 -17.13
C THR A 541 0.39 -4.15 -16.82
N GLU A 542 -0.12 -5.11 -16.08
CA GLU A 542 -1.52 -5.11 -15.66
C GLU A 542 -1.73 -4.07 -14.56
N TYR A 543 -2.76 -3.22 -14.74
CA TYR A 543 -3.16 -2.20 -13.76
C TYR A 543 -2.10 -1.13 -13.44
N ASN A 544 -0.99 -1.11 -14.18
CA ASN A 544 0.11 -0.17 -14.03
C ASN A 544 0.24 0.72 -15.28
N PRO A 545 0.03 2.04 -15.18
CA PRO A 545 0.21 2.93 -16.32
C PRO A 545 1.67 2.94 -16.79
N ALA A 546 1.88 2.88 -18.10
CA ALA A 546 3.19 2.64 -18.71
C ALA A 546 4.20 3.76 -18.43
N GLU A 547 3.72 4.98 -18.18
CA GLU A 547 4.53 6.16 -17.86
C GLU A 547 5.25 6.09 -16.51
N PHE A 548 4.80 5.23 -15.59
CA PHE A 548 5.38 5.09 -14.26
C PHE A 548 6.51 4.07 -14.19
N TYR A 549 6.66 3.22 -15.21
CA TYR A 549 7.79 2.30 -15.29
C TYR A 549 9.10 3.04 -15.62
N ALA A 550 10.13 2.78 -14.80
CA ALA A 550 11.50 3.17 -15.08
C ALA A 550 12.45 1.96 -14.91
N PRO A 551 13.47 1.78 -15.77
CA PRO A 551 14.47 0.72 -15.66
C PRO A 551 15.55 1.06 -14.60
N ASP A 552 15.11 1.45 -13.40
CA ASP A 552 15.93 1.81 -12.25
C ASP A 552 15.73 0.83 -11.08
N ALA A 553 16.39 1.08 -9.94
CA ALA A 553 16.33 0.17 -8.79
C ALA A 553 15.00 0.26 -8.00
N PHE A 554 14.22 1.33 -8.19
CA PHE A 554 13.05 1.61 -7.38
C PHE A 554 11.91 0.64 -7.70
N ARG A 555 11.31 0.03 -6.68
CA ARG A 555 10.29 -1.03 -6.84
C ARG A 555 10.76 -2.16 -7.77
N SER A 556 12.04 -2.53 -7.67
CA SER A 556 12.61 -3.73 -8.28
C SER A 556 12.16 -5.02 -7.58
N SER A 557 11.75 -4.87 -6.32
CA SER A 557 11.17 -5.89 -5.45
C SER A 557 10.13 -5.23 -4.54
N ASP A 558 9.47 -6.00 -3.70
CA ASP A 558 8.70 -5.56 -2.53
C ASP A 558 9.54 -5.56 -1.24
N HIS A 559 10.75 -6.13 -1.27
CA HIS A 559 11.71 -6.14 -0.17
C HIS A 559 12.89 -5.20 -0.42
N ASP A 560 13.30 -4.42 0.58
CA ASP A 560 14.52 -3.62 0.52
C ASP A 560 15.77 -4.50 0.72
N PRO A 561 16.82 -4.34 -0.11
CA PRO A 561 18.05 -5.07 0.09
C PRO A 561 18.86 -4.54 1.28
N LEU A 562 19.47 -5.48 2.00
CA LEU A 562 20.43 -5.19 3.08
C LEU A 562 21.86 -5.25 2.55
N LEU A 563 22.74 -4.43 3.11
CA LEU A 563 24.17 -4.40 2.79
C LEU A 563 24.99 -4.24 4.07
N ILE A 564 26.07 -5.02 4.21
CA ILE A 564 27.08 -4.84 5.27
C ILE A 564 28.48 -4.70 4.68
N GLY A 565 29.35 -4.02 5.41
CA GLY A 565 30.78 -3.94 5.15
C GLY A 565 31.55 -4.84 6.12
N LEU A 566 32.55 -5.57 5.61
CA LEU A 566 33.43 -6.43 6.37
C LEU A 566 34.88 -5.98 6.22
N ASP A 567 35.63 -5.91 7.33
CA ASP A 567 37.08 -5.74 7.35
C ASP A 567 37.76 -7.09 7.61
N LEU A 568 38.12 -7.77 6.53
CA LEU A 568 38.64 -9.13 6.53
C LEU A 568 40.15 -9.21 6.40
N ARG A 569 40.85 -8.08 6.31
CA ARG A 569 42.32 -8.06 6.24
C ARG A 569 42.99 -8.25 7.60
#